data_AF-A0AAV4EA92-F1
#
_entry.id   AF-A0AAV4EA92-F1
#
_cell.length_a   1.000
_cell.length_b   1.000
_cell.length_c   1.000
_cell.angle_alpha   90.00
_cell.angle_beta   90.00
_cell.angle_gamma   90.00
#
_symmetry.space_group_name_H-M   'P 1'
#
loop_
_entity.id
_entity.type
_entity.pdbx_description
1 polymer ?
#
loop_
_entity_poly.entity_id
_entity_poly.type
_entity_poly.pdbx_seq_one_letter_code
_entity_poly.pdbx_strand_id
1 'polypeptide(L)'
;MDGCLSPTICINTNGGFTCECQTGYTLDGSTCVDVDECLDDNSFHCPESSSCENNEGSYTCRCDAGFIKQRGTCSDVDECSDSSVCPANSTCTNNVGSYTCPCDSGFIQDADSCKDEDECTDSSVCPANSTCTNNVGSYTCPCDSGFIQDADSCKGKNNLLLL
;
A
#
# COMPACT_ATOMS: atom_id res chain seq x y z
N MET A 1 45.94 -11.79 35.06
CA MET A 1 46.39 -11.72 33.65
C MET A 1 45.17 -11.20 32.95
N ASP A 2 44.99 -9.90 33.01
CA ASP A 2 43.67 -9.32 32.76
C ASP A 2 43.76 -8.75 31.36
N GLY A 3 43.25 -9.54 30.43
CA GLY A 3 43.12 -9.16 29.03
C GLY A 3 42.18 -7.97 28.87
N CYS A 4 42.12 -7.46 27.64
CA CYS A 4 41.23 -6.39 27.23
C CYS A 4 39.75 -6.66 27.64
N LEU A 5 39.06 -5.63 28.14
CA LEU A 5 37.66 -5.72 28.56
C LEU A 5 36.72 -5.61 27.36
N SER A 6 35.71 -6.47 27.25
CA SER A 6 34.69 -6.34 26.19
C SER A 6 34.04 -4.96 26.24
N PRO A 7 33.79 -4.29 25.09
CA PRO A 7 33.95 -4.74 23.70
C PRO A 7 35.26 -4.26 23.03
N THR A 8 36.42 -4.60 23.60
CA THR A 8 37.73 -4.32 22.99
C THR A 8 38.43 -5.57 22.47
N ILE A 9 39.20 -5.41 21.38
CA ILE A 9 40.11 -6.41 20.83
C ILE A 9 41.55 -6.13 21.28
N CYS A 10 42.30 -7.20 21.53
CA CYS A 10 43.71 -7.13 21.91
C CYS A 10 44.61 -7.15 20.68
N ILE A 11 45.40 -6.09 20.49
CA ILE A 11 46.39 -5.99 19.40
C ILE A 11 47.79 -6.10 19.99
N ASN A 12 48.55 -7.11 19.55
CA ASN A 12 49.91 -7.31 20.03
C ASN A 12 50.87 -6.27 19.44
N THR A 13 51.73 -5.71 20.29
CA THR A 13 52.78 -4.77 19.90
C THR A 13 54.15 -5.33 20.28
N ASN A 14 55.24 -4.77 19.73
CA ASN A 14 56.58 -5.24 20.05
C ASN A 14 56.91 -4.93 21.53
N GLY A 15 56.84 -5.95 22.38
CA GLY A 15 57.06 -5.83 23.83
C GLY A 15 55.79 -5.67 24.68
N GLY A 16 54.58 -5.78 24.12
CA GLY A 16 53.33 -5.65 24.88
C GLY A 16 52.07 -5.90 24.05
N PHE A 17 50.95 -5.29 24.48
CA PHE A 17 49.68 -5.29 23.76
C PHE A 17 48.93 -3.96 23.98
N THR A 18 48.05 -3.61 23.05
CA THR A 18 47.09 -2.50 23.16
C THR A 18 45.66 -3.04 23.03
N CYS A 19 44.68 -2.34 23.60
CA CYS A 19 43.27 -2.67 23.43
C CYS A 19 42.62 -1.62 22.53
N GLU A 20 41.92 -2.06 21.50
CA GLU A 20 41.18 -1.19 20.58
C GLU A 20 39.71 -1.58 20.60
N CYS A 21 38.79 -0.64 20.35
CA CYS A 21 37.37 -0.96 20.26
C CYS A 21 37.10 -1.96 19.13
N GLN A 22 36.21 -2.92 19.37
CA GLN A 22 35.74 -3.82 18.33
C GLN A 22 35.04 -3.02 17.21
N THR A 23 35.00 -3.56 15.98
CA THR A 23 34.19 -2.99 14.89
C THR A 23 32.74 -2.77 15.35
N GLY A 24 32.16 -1.62 15.00
CA GLY A 24 30.85 -1.17 15.48
C GLY A 24 30.90 -0.35 16.79
N TYR A 25 32.09 -0.14 17.36
CA TYR A 25 32.27 0.68 18.56
C TYR A 25 33.30 1.79 18.34
N THR A 26 33.11 2.91 19.02
CA THR A 26 34.04 4.04 19.06
C THR A 26 34.48 4.33 20.49
N LEU A 27 35.68 4.91 20.63
CA LEU A 27 36.20 5.26 21.95
C LEU A 27 35.59 6.58 22.41
N ASP A 28 34.80 6.53 23.48
CA ASP A 28 34.35 7.72 24.21
C ASP A 28 35.02 7.73 25.60
N GLY A 29 35.98 8.64 25.75
CA GLY A 29 36.84 8.72 26.94
C GLY A 29 37.74 7.49 27.12
N SER A 30 37.32 6.54 27.95
CA SER A 30 38.04 5.29 28.24
C SER A 30 37.18 4.05 28.04
N THR A 31 35.97 4.21 27.49
CA THR A 31 35.01 3.14 27.25
C THR A 31 34.67 3.08 25.77
N CYS A 32 34.54 1.87 25.24
CA CYS A 32 34.00 1.67 23.91
C CYS A 32 32.49 1.78 23.97
N VAL A 33 31.93 2.74 23.25
CA VAL A 33 30.49 2.94 23.10
C VAL A 33 30.10 2.50 21.71
N ASP A 34 28.88 1.96 21.62
CA ASP A 34 28.28 1.57 20.37
C ASP A 34 28.21 2.75 19.39
N VAL A 35 28.53 2.49 18.12
CA VAL A 35 28.37 3.47 17.04
C VAL A 35 26.97 3.33 16.51
N ASP A 36 26.15 4.38 16.65
CA ASP A 36 24.84 4.39 16.01
C ASP A 36 24.99 4.62 14.50
N GLU A 37 25.04 3.54 13.73
CA GLU A 37 25.21 3.63 12.27
C GLU A 37 23.98 4.25 11.58
N CYS A 38 22.83 4.34 12.26
CA CYS A 38 21.64 4.97 11.72
C CYS A 38 21.67 6.50 11.80
N LEU A 39 22.59 7.07 12.59
CA LEU A 39 22.82 8.52 12.68
C LEU A 39 24.01 9.00 11.84
N ASP A 40 24.76 8.07 11.23
CA ASP A 40 25.94 8.38 10.43
C ASP A 40 25.61 8.44 8.93
N ASP A 41 25.27 9.64 8.46
CA ASP A 41 24.86 9.94 7.07
C ASP A 41 25.90 9.57 5.99
N ASN A 42 27.16 9.29 6.33
CA ASN A 42 28.24 9.18 5.34
C ASN A 42 28.75 7.76 5.06
N SER A 43 28.41 6.75 5.86
CA SER A 43 29.08 5.45 5.79
C SER A 43 28.16 4.24 5.67
N PHE A 44 26.91 4.32 6.14
CA PHE A 44 26.03 3.16 6.24
C PHE A 44 24.64 3.48 5.67
N HIS A 45 24.40 3.04 4.44
CA HIS A 45 23.14 3.26 3.75
C HIS A 45 22.32 1.98 3.73
N CYS A 46 21.15 2.03 4.37
CA CYS A 46 20.13 1.02 4.16
C CYS A 46 19.56 1.13 2.73
N PRO A 47 19.11 0.02 2.13
CA PRO A 47 18.43 0.04 0.83
C PRO A 47 17.25 1.02 0.81
N GLU A 48 16.88 1.50 -0.38
CA GLU A 48 15.64 2.27 -0.53
C GLU A 48 14.42 1.47 -0.02
N SER A 49 13.43 2.17 0.54
CA SER A 49 12.24 1.56 1.19
C SER A 49 12.60 0.62 2.34
N SER A 50 13.56 1.04 3.17
CA SER A 50 13.91 0.36 4.40
C SER A 50 14.30 1.32 5.51
N SER A 51 14.05 0.90 6.73
CA SER A 51 14.38 1.60 7.96
C SER A 51 15.61 0.99 8.61
N CYS A 52 16.48 1.84 9.16
CA CYS A 52 17.65 1.44 9.92
C CYS A 52 17.29 1.21 11.40
N GLU A 53 17.80 0.13 11.98
CA GLU A 53 17.72 -0.17 13.41
C GLU A 53 19.15 -0.38 13.93
N ASN A 54 19.57 0.47 14.87
CA ASN A 54 20.85 0.37 15.52
C ASN A 54 20.84 -0.77 16.55
N ASN A 55 21.88 -1.60 16.54
CA ASN A 55 22.06 -2.71 17.46
C ASN A 55 23.43 -2.61 18.13
N GLU A 56 23.60 -3.28 19.27
CA GLU A 56 24.89 -3.28 19.96
C GLU A 56 25.99 -3.93 19.09
N GLY A 57 26.92 -3.12 18.59
CA GLY A 57 28.05 -3.45 17.73
C GLY A 57 27.73 -3.59 16.23
N SER A 58 26.52 -3.25 15.78
CA SER A 58 26.13 -3.30 14.35
C SER A 58 24.78 -2.64 14.10
N TYR A 59 24.29 -2.68 12.86
CA TYR A 59 22.95 -2.23 12.51
C TYR A 59 22.23 -3.25 11.63
N THR A 60 20.91 -3.13 11.58
CA THR A 60 20.05 -3.93 10.69
C THR A 60 19.15 -3.02 9.87
N CYS A 61 19.10 -3.28 8.56
CA CYS A 61 18.13 -2.63 7.67
C CYS A 61 16.91 -3.54 7.49
N ARG A 62 15.74 -3.01 7.81
CA ARG A 62 14.46 -3.69 7.69
C ARG A 62 13.63 -3.03 6.59
N CYS A 63 13.18 -3.80 5.60
CA CYS A 63 12.26 -3.28 4.59
C CYS A 63 11.01 -2.69 5.24
N ASP A 64 10.56 -1.56 4.72
CA ASP A 64 9.37 -0.88 5.19
C ASP A 64 8.11 -1.73 4.93
N ALA A 65 6.98 -1.36 5.55
CA ALA A 65 5.71 -2.04 5.30
C ALA A 65 5.35 -1.97 3.81
N GLY A 66 4.84 -3.07 3.24
CA GLY A 66 4.58 -3.19 1.80
C GLY A 66 5.81 -3.60 0.97
N PHE A 67 6.97 -3.83 1.59
CA PHE A 67 8.18 -4.26 0.89
C PHE A 67 8.74 -5.57 1.43
N ILE A 68 9.37 -6.35 0.55
CA ILE A 68 10.05 -7.60 0.88
C ILE A 68 11.52 -7.56 0.43
N LYS A 69 12.40 -8.17 1.23
CA LYS A 69 13.82 -8.25 0.90
C LYS A 69 14.04 -9.23 -0.26
N GLN A 70 14.41 -8.73 -1.43
CA GLN A 70 14.83 -9.52 -2.58
C GLN A 70 16.22 -9.08 -3.05
N ARG A 71 17.15 -10.05 -3.16
CA ARG A 71 18.51 -9.82 -3.68
C ARG A 71 19.29 -8.69 -2.99
N GLY A 72 19.02 -8.44 -1.71
CA GLY A 72 19.70 -7.40 -0.92
C GLY A 72 19.06 -6.01 -1.00
N THR A 73 17.99 -5.85 -1.77
CA THR A 73 17.16 -4.63 -1.84
C THR A 73 15.75 -4.91 -1.32
N CYS A 74 15.02 -3.85 -1.00
CA CYS A 74 13.60 -3.95 -0.68
C CYS A 74 12.81 -3.72 -1.97
N SER A 75 11.95 -4.68 -2.29
CA SER A 75 11.11 -4.66 -3.48
C SER A 75 9.66 -4.63 -3.05
N ASP A 76 8.88 -3.82 -3.75
CA ASP A 76 7.44 -3.70 -3.57
C ASP A 76 6.77 -5.09 -3.58
N VAL A 77 5.87 -5.31 -2.62
CA VAL A 77 5.03 -6.49 -2.58
C VAL A 77 3.81 -6.20 -3.44
N ASP A 78 3.58 -7.00 -4.47
CA ASP A 78 2.34 -6.91 -5.24
C ASP A 78 1.21 -7.61 -4.47
N GLU A 79 0.46 -6.86 -3.65
CA GLU A 79 -0.65 -7.45 -2.90
C GLU A 79 -1.80 -7.92 -3.80
N CYS A 80 -1.92 -7.37 -5.02
CA CYS A 80 -2.92 -7.78 -6.01
C CYS A 80 -2.65 -9.14 -6.65
N SER A 81 -1.46 -9.72 -6.42
CA SER A 81 -1.19 -11.12 -6.77
C SER A 81 -2.05 -12.11 -5.96
N ASP A 82 -2.62 -11.68 -4.83
CA ASP A 82 -3.65 -12.42 -4.08
C ASP A 82 -5.06 -11.89 -4.45
N SER A 83 -5.86 -12.73 -5.10
CA SER A 83 -7.22 -12.37 -5.51
C SER A 83 -8.21 -12.18 -4.36
N SER A 84 -7.83 -12.54 -3.13
CA SER A 84 -8.65 -12.36 -1.92
C SER A 84 -8.38 -11.07 -1.16
N VAL A 85 -7.39 -10.28 -1.59
CA VAL A 85 -6.97 -9.07 -0.88
C VAL A 85 -8.03 -7.96 -0.89
N CYS A 86 -8.86 -7.91 -1.94
CA CYS A 86 -9.92 -6.94 -2.10
C CYS A 86 -11.31 -7.57 -1.91
N PRO A 87 -12.30 -6.81 -1.40
CA PRO A 87 -13.67 -7.29 -1.27
C PRO A 87 -14.32 -7.57 -2.63
N ALA A 88 -15.44 -8.30 -2.64
CA ALA A 88 -16.22 -8.51 -3.85
C ALA A 88 -16.70 -7.16 -4.45
N ASN A 89 -16.81 -7.10 -5.78
CA ASN A 89 -17.17 -5.89 -6.55
C ASN A 89 -16.18 -4.73 -6.36
N SER A 90 -14.89 -5.06 -6.27
CA SER A 90 -13.80 -4.09 -6.27
C SER A 90 -12.62 -4.62 -7.07
N THR A 91 -11.84 -3.72 -7.65
CA THR A 91 -10.66 -4.05 -8.46
C THR A 91 -9.40 -3.62 -7.73
N CYS A 92 -8.50 -4.58 -7.45
CA CYS A 92 -7.22 -4.30 -6.84
C CYS A 92 -6.32 -3.46 -7.75
N THR A 93 -5.67 -2.44 -7.19
CA THR A 93 -4.61 -1.67 -7.82
C THR A 93 -3.38 -1.65 -6.92
N ASN A 94 -2.28 -2.23 -7.40
CA ASN A 94 -1.02 -2.26 -6.67
C ASN A 94 -0.34 -0.88 -6.75
N ASN A 95 0.11 -0.36 -5.61
CA ASN A 95 0.82 0.90 -5.50
C ASN A 95 2.18 0.65 -4.84
N VAL A 96 3.12 1.58 -4.96
CA VAL A 96 4.40 1.40 -4.28
C VAL A 96 4.20 1.48 -2.75
N GLY A 97 4.54 0.38 -2.06
CA GLY A 97 4.43 0.19 -0.62
C GLY A 97 3.01 -0.07 -0.09
N SER A 98 2.02 -0.26 -0.97
CA SER A 98 0.61 -0.44 -0.57
C SER A 98 -0.27 -0.89 -1.74
N TYR A 99 -1.57 -1.07 -1.49
CA TYR A 99 -2.56 -1.34 -2.53
C TYR A 99 -3.85 -0.59 -2.24
N THR A 100 -4.69 -0.46 -3.26
CA THR A 100 -6.05 0.09 -3.13
C THR A 100 -7.07 -0.87 -3.75
N CYS A 101 -8.27 -0.88 -3.17
CA CYS A 101 -9.41 -1.67 -3.64
C CYS A 101 -10.62 -0.77 -3.92
N PRO A 102 -10.57 0.11 -4.93
CA PRO A 102 -11.75 0.89 -5.32
C PRO A 102 -12.90 -0.03 -5.71
N CYS A 103 -14.10 0.29 -5.24
CA CYS A 103 -15.32 -0.37 -5.71
C CYS A 103 -15.47 -0.23 -7.23
N ASP A 104 -15.96 -1.28 -7.86
CA ASP A 104 -16.25 -1.30 -9.29
C ASP A 104 -17.39 -0.33 -9.61
N SER A 105 -17.51 0.08 -10.87
CA SER A 105 -18.61 0.95 -11.32
C SER A 105 -19.98 0.35 -10.96
N GLY A 106 -20.89 1.19 -10.42
CA GLY A 106 -22.19 0.76 -9.91
C GLY A 106 -22.16 0.27 -8.46
N PHE A 107 -21.00 0.38 -7.78
CA PHE A 107 -20.86 0.05 -6.37
C PHE A 107 -20.21 1.20 -5.60
N ILE A 108 -20.60 1.32 -4.34
CA ILE A 108 -20.10 2.32 -3.39
C ILE A 108 -19.51 1.65 -2.15
N GLN A 109 -18.53 2.33 -1.54
CA GLN A 109 -17.89 1.86 -0.31
C GLN A 109 -18.89 1.86 0.85
N ASP A 110 -19.04 0.70 1.48
CA ASP A 110 -19.82 0.50 2.70
C ASP A 110 -18.96 -0.28 3.72
N ALA A 111 -18.39 0.47 4.67
CA ALA A 111 -17.36 0.00 5.61
C ALA A 111 -16.18 -0.68 4.89
N ASP A 112 -16.03 -2.00 5.02
CA ASP A 112 -14.95 -2.80 4.40
C ASP A 112 -15.43 -3.56 3.14
N SER A 113 -16.56 -3.18 2.55
CA SER A 113 -17.18 -3.87 1.42
C SER A 113 -17.69 -2.90 0.35
N CYS A 114 -17.97 -3.43 -0.84
CA CYS A 114 -18.60 -2.69 -1.92
C CYS A 114 -20.04 -3.14 -2.09
N LYS A 115 -20.96 -2.20 -1.82
CA LYS A 115 -22.40 -2.41 -1.94
C LYS A 115 -22.88 -1.77 -3.23
N ASP A 116 -23.87 -2.40 -3.84
CA ASP A 116 -24.65 -1.84 -4.94
C ASP A 116 -25.09 -0.39 -4.67
N GLU A 117 -24.81 0.50 -5.61
CA GLU A 117 -25.27 1.88 -5.60
C GLU A 117 -26.70 1.93 -6.14
N ASP A 118 -27.66 2.36 -5.32
CA ASP A 118 -29.05 2.50 -5.80
C ASP A 118 -29.22 3.83 -6.53
N GLU A 119 -29.02 3.82 -7.85
CA GLU A 119 -29.10 5.04 -8.66
C GLU A 119 -30.54 5.58 -8.74
N CYS A 120 -31.55 4.75 -8.42
CA CYS A 120 -32.95 5.18 -8.36
C CYS A 120 -33.29 6.06 -7.15
N THR A 121 -32.34 6.25 -6.22
CA THR A 121 -32.46 7.26 -5.17
C THR A 121 -32.42 8.69 -5.73
N ASP A 122 -31.83 8.87 -6.92
CA ASP A 122 -31.89 10.11 -7.68
C ASP A 122 -33.05 10.07 -8.69
N SER A 123 -34.09 10.87 -8.43
CA SER A 123 -35.25 10.99 -9.33
C SER A 123 -34.92 11.53 -10.73
N SER A 124 -33.74 12.10 -10.94
CA SER A 124 -33.29 12.66 -12.22
C SER A 124 -32.52 11.68 -13.10
N VAL A 125 -32.20 10.48 -12.58
CA VAL A 125 -31.40 9.47 -13.29
C VAL A 125 -32.08 8.93 -14.55
N CYS A 126 -33.42 8.89 -14.54
CA CYS A 126 -34.23 8.38 -15.65
C CYS A 126 -34.95 9.50 -16.41
N PRO A 127 -35.12 9.38 -17.74
CA PRO A 127 -35.85 10.36 -18.53
C PRO A 127 -37.34 10.39 -18.17
N ALA A 128 -38.02 11.50 -18.50
CA ALA A 128 -39.46 11.62 -18.28
C ALA A 128 -40.25 10.50 -18.98
N ASN A 129 -41.32 10.03 -18.33
CA ASN A 129 -42.14 8.88 -18.75
C ASN A 129 -41.38 7.54 -18.78
N SER A 130 -40.47 7.35 -17.82
CA SER A 130 -39.85 6.07 -17.51
C SER A 130 -39.78 5.87 -16.00
N THR A 131 -39.74 4.60 -15.59
CA THR A 131 -39.64 4.21 -14.19
C THR A 131 -38.29 3.57 -13.94
N CYS A 132 -37.53 4.09 -12.97
CA CYS A 132 -36.23 3.52 -12.60
C CYS A 132 -36.38 2.14 -11.94
N THR A 133 -35.51 1.20 -12.32
CA THR A 133 -35.36 -0.11 -11.69
C THR A 133 -33.88 -0.36 -11.39
N ASN A 134 -33.53 -0.36 -10.11
CA ASN A 134 -32.17 -0.66 -9.65
C ASN A 134 -31.84 -2.16 -9.86
N ASN A 135 -30.64 -2.45 -10.31
CA ASN A 135 -30.10 -3.81 -10.49
C ASN A 135 -28.68 -3.85 -9.93
N VAL A 136 -28.18 -5.05 -9.64
CA VAL A 136 -26.82 -5.18 -9.10
C VAL A 136 -25.78 -4.64 -10.10
N GLY A 137 -25.09 -3.57 -9.72
CA GLY A 137 -24.05 -2.87 -10.49
C GLY A 137 -24.57 -1.98 -11.62
N SER A 138 -25.89 -1.73 -11.72
CA SER A 138 -26.48 -0.87 -12.76
C SER A 138 -27.96 -0.60 -12.55
N TYR A 139 -28.53 0.36 -13.28
CA TYR A 139 -29.97 0.59 -13.31
C TYR A 139 -30.54 0.48 -14.73
N THR A 140 -31.87 0.34 -14.81
CA THR A 140 -32.60 0.46 -16.07
C THR A 140 -33.74 1.47 -15.93
N CYS A 141 -34.07 2.13 -17.03
CA CYS A 141 -35.17 3.09 -17.13
C CYS A 141 -36.18 2.66 -18.21
N PRO A 142 -36.92 1.55 -18.02
CA PRO A 142 -37.96 1.17 -18.97
C PRO A 142 -39.00 2.29 -19.12
N CYS A 143 -39.34 2.61 -20.37
CA CYS A 143 -40.41 3.56 -20.67
C CYS A 143 -41.75 3.08 -20.12
N ASP A 144 -42.53 4.01 -19.57
CA ASP A 144 -43.84 3.73 -19.02
C ASP A 144 -44.82 3.25 -20.10
N SER A 145 -45.91 2.62 -19.67
CA SER A 145 -46.96 2.14 -20.56
C SER A 145 -47.50 3.26 -21.45
N GLY A 146 -47.35 3.11 -22.77
CA GLY A 146 -47.78 4.11 -23.77
C GLY A 146 -46.62 4.87 -24.41
N PHE A 147 -45.39 4.67 -23.93
CA PHE A 147 -44.17 5.26 -24.46
C PHE A 147 -43.23 4.20 -25.05
N ILE A 148 -42.27 4.63 -25.86
CA ILE A 148 -41.20 3.82 -26.45
C ILE A 148 -39.87 4.58 -26.38
N GLN A 149 -38.78 3.82 -26.28
CA GLN A 149 -37.42 4.36 -26.27
C GLN A 149 -37.12 5.02 -27.63
N ASP A 150 -36.76 6.30 -27.58
CA ASP A 150 -36.24 7.07 -28.71
C ASP A 150 -34.96 7.79 -28.26
N ALA A 151 -33.81 7.22 -28.61
CA ALA A 151 -32.50 7.57 -28.06
C ALA A 151 -32.54 7.60 -26.51
N ASP A 152 -32.21 8.73 -25.91
CA ASP A 152 -32.16 8.93 -24.45
C ASP A 152 -33.51 9.40 -23.86
N SER A 153 -34.62 9.24 -24.58
CA SER A 153 -35.94 9.74 -24.18
C SER A 153 -37.07 8.75 -24.42
N CYS A 154 -38.15 8.85 -23.65
CA CYS A 154 -39.36 8.07 -23.85
C CYS A 154 -40.43 8.90 -24.58
N LYS A 155 -40.77 8.51 -25.82
CA LYS A 155 -41.78 9.20 -26.64
C LYS A 155 -43.07 8.39 -26.75
N GLY A 156 -44.21 9.09 -26.77
CA GLY A 156 -45.51 8.45 -26.87
C GLY A 156 -45.65 7.65 -28.17
N LYS A 157 -46.22 6.44 -28.09
CA LYS A 157 -46.44 5.53 -29.23
C LYS A 157 -47.23 6.15 -30.40
N ASN A 158 -47.99 7.22 -30.13
CA ASN A 158 -48.79 7.94 -31.12
C ASN A 158 -47.97 8.86 -32.04
N ASN A 159 -46.65 8.96 -31.86
CA ASN A 159 -45.77 9.81 -32.67
C ASN A 159 -44.88 9.03 -33.66
N LEU A 160 -45.07 7.70 -33.79
CA LEU A 160 -44.29 6.83 -34.69
C LEU A 160 -45.09 6.27 -35.88
N LEU A 161 -46.31 6.77 -36.11
CA LEU A 161 -47.17 6.43 -37.25
C LEU A 161 -47.62 7.71 -37.96
N LEU A 162 -46.67 8.39 -38.59
CA LEU A 162 -46.88 9.40 -39.64
C LEU A 162 -45.51 9.72 -40.27
N LEU A 163 -45.02 8.80 -41.11
CA LEU A 163 -44.26 9.02 -42.35
C LEU A 163 -43.95 7.66 -43.00
#